data_AF-A0A9P6MMA9-F1
#
_entry.id   AF-A0A9P6MMA9-F1
#
_cell.length_a   1.000
_cell.length_b   1.000
_cell.length_c   1.000
_cell.angle_alpha   90.00
_cell.angle_beta   90.00
_cell.angle_gamma   90.00
#
_symmetry.space_group_name_H-M   'P 1'
#
loop_
_entity.id
_entity.type
_entity.pdbx_description
1 polymer ?
#
loop_
_entity_poly.entity_id
_entity_poly.type
_entity_poly.pdbx_seq_one_letter_code
_entity_poly.pdbx_strand_id
1 'polypeptide(L)' 'MKHNNQLPGEHFRKDWQTRVKTWLDQAGRKKSRRIARISKAARIAPRPVDGLIRPAVRCPTVKYNTKLRAG' A
#
# COMPACT_ATOMS: atom_id res chain seq x y z
N MET A 1 -21.03 30.33 -11.00
CA MET A 1 -19.94 30.26 -12.00
C MET A 1 -19.86 31.57 -12.74
N LYS A 2 -18.68 32.18 -12.90
CA LYS A 2 -18.55 33.47 -13.59
C LYS A 2 -18.05 33.33 -15.06
N HIS A 3 -17.74 32.11 -15.53
CA HIS A 3 -17.22 31.80 -16.88
C HIS A 3 -17.62 30.39 -17.34
N ASN A 4 -17.20 29.99 -18.55
CA ASN A 4 -17.35 28.65 -19.12
C ASN A 4 -16.39 27.64 -18.45
N ASN A 5 -16.59 27.41 -17.16
CA ASN A 5 -15.80 26.48 -16.37
C ASN A 5 -16.56 25.14 -16.21
N GLN A 6 -15.81 24.04 -16.03
CA GLN A 6 -16.40 22.75 -15.73
C GLN A 6 -17.18 22.78 -14.40
N LEU A 7 -18.33 22.10 -14.35
CA LEU A 7 -19.13 21.94 -13.14
C LEU A 7 -18.29 21.28 -12.02
N PRO A 8 -18.15 21.93 -10.85
CA PRO A 8 -17.40 21.34 -9.74
C PRO A 8 -18.18 20.15 -9.16
N GLY A 9 -17.61 18.96 -9.33
CA GLY A 9 -18.08 17.70 -8.73
C GLY A 9 -17.33 17.35 -7.44
N GLU A 10 -16.97 18.35 -6.65
CA GLU A 10 -16.09 18.16 -5.49
C GLU A 10 -16.79 17.38 -4.36
N HIS A 11 -16.11 16.37 -3.83
CA HIS A 11 -16.65 15.48 -2.79
C HIS A 11 -16.39 15.97 -1.36
N PHE A 12 -16.61 17.27 -1.11
CA PHE A 12 -16.41 17.92 0.20
C PHE A 12 -17.73 18.24 0.93
N ARG A 13 -18.81 17.50 0.63
CA ARG A 13 -20.17 17.75 1.14
C ARG A 13 -20.39 17.37 2.61
N LYS A 14 -19.50 16.56 3.19
CA LYS A 14 -19.54 16.10 4.58
C LYS A 14 -18.49 16.86 5.38
N ASP A 15 -18.55 16.77 6.71
CA ASP A 15 -17.45 17.24 7.57
C ASP A 15 -16.21 16.36 7.39
N TRP A 16 -15.42 16.70 6.37
CA TRP A 16 -14.22 15.98 5.96
C TRP A 16 -12.98 16.43 6.74
N GLN A 17 -12.99 17.65 7.29
CA GLN A 17 -11.86 18.25 7.99
C GLN A 17 -11.50 17.47 9.25
N THR A 18 -12.50 16.88 9.92
CA THR A 18 -12.29 16.00 11.09
C THR A 18 -11.64 14.67 10.75
N ARG A 19 -11.62 14.25 9.48
CA ARG A 19 -11.10 12.94 9.03
C ARG A 19 -9.87 13.06 8.13
N VAL A 20 -9.11 14.14 8.30
CA VAL A 20 -7.86 14.36 7.56
C VAL A 20 -6.77 13.44 8.09
N LYS A 21 -6.38 12.45 7.28
CA LYS A 21 -5.23 11.60 7.56
C LYS A 21 -3.95 12.30 7.13
N THR A 22 -3.12 12.71 8.09
CA THR A 22 -1.78 13.20 7.81
C THR A 22 -0.79 12.04 7.63
N TRP A 23 0.33 12.30 6.93
CA TRP A 23 1.37 11.31 6.64
C TRP A 23 2.74 11.68 7.21
N LEU A 24 2.76 12.52 8.26
CA LEU A 24 3.99 12.99 8.91
C LEU A 24 4.82 11.84 9.52
N ASP A 25 4.14 10.76 9.93
CA ASP A 25 4.76 9.58 10.51
C ASP A 25 5.31 8.59 9.48
N GLN A 26 5.24 8.89 8.19
CA GLN A 26 5.63 7.97 7.11
C GLN A 26 7.09 7.50 7.25
N ALA A 27 8.02 8.41 7.58
CA ALA A 27 9.42 8.07 7.82
C ALA A 27 9.60 7.19 9.06
N GLY A 28 8.90 7.51 10.16
CA GLY A 28 8.87 6.71 11.38
C GLY A 28 8.38 5.29 11.10
N ARG A 29 7.26 5.13 10.38
CA ARG A 29 6.73 3.82 9.97
C ARG A 29 7.72 3.03 9.10
N LYS A 30 8.51 3.68 8.24
CA LYS A 30 9.57 3.00 7.47
C LYS A 30 10.67 2.47 8.39
N LYS A 31 11.13 3.26 9.36
CA LYS A 31 12.13 2.84 10.37
C LYS A 31 11.61 1.68 11.21
N SER A 32 10.39 1.78 11.75
CA SER A 32 9.79 0.71 12.56
C SER A 32 9.65 -0.60 11.79
N ARG A 33 9.20 -0.56 10.52
CA ARG A 33 9.15 -1.75 9.66
C ARG A 33 10.54 -2.36 9.40
N ARG A 34 11.59 -1.54 9.29
CA ARG A 34 12.97 -2.05 9.13
C ARG A 34 13.43 -2.78 10.38
N ILE A 35 13.28 -2.18 11.56
CA ILE A 35 13.67 -2.78 12.84
C ILE A 35 12.94 -4.10 13.07
N ALA A 36 11.63 -4.15 12.81
CA ALA A 36 10.84 -5.37 12.94
C ALA A 36 11.30 -6.50 12.00
N ARG A 37 11.79 -6.18 10.80
CA ARG A 37 12.37 -7.19 9.89
C ARG A 37 13.70 -7.72 10.42
N ILE A 38 14.55 -6.85 10.97
CA ILE A 38 15.85 -7.23 11.56
C ILE A 38 15.63 -8.14 12.78
N SER A 39 14.71 -7.79 13.68
CA SER A 39 14.41 -8.63 14.84
C SER A 39 13.80 -9.98 14.45
N LYS A 40 12.94 -10.02 13.43
CA LYS A 40 12.43 -11.27 12.85
C LYS A 40 13.56 -12.13 12.28
N ALA A 41 14.53 -11.52 11.59
CA ALA A 41 15.66 -12.23 11.00
C ALA A 41 16.50 -12.94 12.06
N ALA A 42 16.89 -12.22 13.12
CA ALA A 42 17.67 -12.78 14.22
C ALA A 42 16.95 -13.95 14.92
N ARG A 43 15.63 -13.84 15.09
CA ARG A 43 14.81 -14.88 15.75
C ARG A 43 14.64 -16.16 14.93
N ILE A 44 14.66 -16.08 13.60
CA ILE A 44 14.32 -17.21 12.71
C ILE A 44 15.57 -17.87 12.10
N ALA A 45 16.75 -17.26 12.27
CA ALA A 45 18.03 -17.80 11.81
C ALA A 45 18.19 -19.28 12.18
N PRO A 46 18.62 -20.15 11.23
CA PRO A 46 19.21 -19.86 9.92
C PRO A 46 18.20 -19.71 8.76
N ARG A 47 16.89 -19.83 9.01
CA ARG A 47 15.89 -19.79 7.93
C ARG A 47 15.76 -18.39 7.31
N PRO A 48 15.50 -18.27 6.01
CA PRO A 48 15.35 -16.98 5.33
C PRO A 48 14.09 -16.23 5.78
N VAL A 49 14.16 -14.89 5.79
CA VAL A 49 13.12 -14.00 6.34
C VAL A 49 11.93 -13.81 5.39
N ASP A 50 12.16 -14.03 4.10
CA ASP A 50 11.21 -13.78 2.98
C ASP A 50 9.98 -14.70 3.02
N GLY A 51 10.01 -15.72 3.89
CA GLY A 51 8.87 -16.59 4.17
C GLY A 51 8.86 -17.83 3.29
N LEU A 52 7.66 -18.40 3.10
CA LEU A 52 7.46 -19.58 2.28
C LEU A 52 7.48 -19.19 0.79
N ILE A 53 7.96 -20.13 -0.03
CA ILE A 53 7.86 -20.05 -1.48
C ILE A 53 6.37 -20.03 -1.85
N ARG A 54 5.96 -19.07 -2.67
CA ARG A 54 4.60 -18.95 -3.20
C ARG A 54 4.59 -19.33 -4.68
N PRO A 55 3.55 -20.01 -5.18
CA PRO A 55 3.46 -20.34 -6.60
C PRO A 55 3.32 -19.07 -7.45
N ALA A 56 3.83 -19.09 -8.67
CA ALA A 56 3.61 -18.00 -9.61
C ALA A 56 2.23 -18.17 -10.28
N VAL A 57 1.30 -17.26 -10.02
CA VAL A 57 -0.09 -17.34 -10.50
C VAL A 57 -0.39 -16.19 -11.47
N ARG A 58 -1.16 -16.48 -12.52
CA ARG A 58 -1.62 -15.50 -13.51
C ARG A 58 -2.80 -14.69 -12.96
N CYS A 59 -2.86 -13.38 -13.24
CA CYS A 59 -3.99 -12.55 -12.81
C CYS A 59 -5.28 -12.89 -13.61
N PRO A 60 -6.47 -12.71 -13.00
CA PRO A 60 -7.71 -13.29 -13.54
C PRO A 60 -8.27 -12.60 -14.79
N THR A 61 -8.07 -11.28 -14.96
CA THR A 61 -8.70 -10.54 -16.07
C THR A 61 -7.85 -10.60 -17.34
N VAL A 62 -8.50 -10.49 -18.50
CA VAL A 62 -7.84 -10.47 -19.82
C VAL A 62 -6.74 -9.40 -19.88
N LYS A 63 -6.96 -8.23 -19.27
CA LYS A 63 -5.99 -7.13 -19.23
C LYS A 63 -4.69 -7.50 -18.51
N TYR A 64 -4.75 -8.39 -17.52
CA TYR A 64 -3.62 -8.69 -16.63
C TYR A 64 -3.17 -10.15 -16.67
N ASN A 65 -3.76 -10.99 -17.51
CA ASN A 65 -3.39 -12.40 -17.62
C ASN A 65 -1.91 -12.60 -18.02
N THR A 66 -1.27 -11.62 -18.65
CA THR A 66 0.17 -11.64 -18.96
C THR A 66 1.05 -11.35 -17.74
N LYS A 67 0.48 -10.84 -16.64
CA LYS A 67 1.20 -10.59 -15.39
C LYS A 67 1.15 -11.80 -14.46
N LEU A 68 2.27 -12.04 -13.78
CA LEU A 68 2.41 -13.03 -12.72
C LEU A 68 2.39 -12.33 -11.36
N ARG A 69 1.79 -13.00 -10.37
CA ARG A 69 1.81 -12.60 -8.97
C ARG A 69 2.22 -13.79 -8.11
N ALA A 70 2.75 -13.51 -6.93
CA ALA A 70 2.84 -14.52 -5.90
C ALA A 70 1.42 -14.99 -5.53
N GLY A 71 1.22 -16.31 -5.52
CA GLY A 71 -0.02 -17.00 -5.22
C GLY A 71 -0.58 -16.65 -3.86
#